data_AF-A0AAE3XLZ0-F1
#
_entry.id   AF-A0AAE3XLZ0-F1
#
_cell.length_a   1.000
_cell.length_b   1.000
_cell.length_c   1.000
_cell.angle_alpha   90.00
_cell.angle_beta   90.00
_cell.angle_gamma   90.00
#
_symmetry.space_group_name_H-M   'P 1'
#
loop_
_entity.id
_entity.type
_entity.pdbx_description
1 polymer ?
#
loop_
_entity_poly.entity_id
_entity_poly.type
_entity_poly.pdbx_seq_one_letter_code
_entity_poly.pdbx_strand_id
1 'polypeptide(L)'
;MQPIPQKVHNVSVYVYIPYAPIEVPPSGIDGVGEYSVGTLMTQVFYNLNLSSLNDSKVEKGMMYYAVCTLENGSTFTTPPMYCLEAGDAPKFGLTKDLLKEGHGQPYSIEGNATPYNILADLEQVEVSYALSAPQIGTVELISNATGKLIATKIGTPHLMGFMIDGSNPNLYPGLDNLSVCGIDVKTEKKICHGNLKCVDASNPVVLLQNFMY
;
A
#
# COMPACT_ATOMS: atom_id res chain seq x y z
N MET A 1 -20.87 -22.18 11.18
CA MET A 1 -22.02 -21.26 11.05
C MET A 1 -21.96 -20.62 9.67
N GLN A 2 -23.04 -20.70 8.90
CA GLN A 2 -23.09 -20.12 7.56
C GLN A 2 -22.97 -18.58 7.65
N PRO A 3 -22.25 -17.90 6.75
CA PRO A 3 -22.15 -16.45 6.77
C PRO A 3 -23.54 -15.83 6.63
N ILE A 4 -23.89 -14.89 7.51
CA ILE A 4 -25.11 -14.07 7.37
C ILE A 4 -24.67 -12.73 6.78
N PRO A 5 -25.08 -12.41 5.53
CA PRO A 5 -24.78 -11.12 4.93
C PRO A 5 -25.47 -9.98 5.68
N GLN A 6 -24.71 -8.94 6.00
CA GLN A 6 -25.19 -7.69 6.53
C GLN A 6 -25.00 -6.60 5.48
N LYS A 7 -26.05 -5.85 5.19
CA LYS A 7 -25.98 -4.72 4.27
C LYS A 7 -25.11 -3.62 4.85
N VAL A 8 -24.26 -3.05 4.00
CA VAL A 8 -23.35 -1.96 4.32
C VAL A 8 -23.46 -0.84 3.27
N HIS A 9 -23.26 0.38 3.71
CA HIS A 9 -23.22 1.58 2.88
C HIS A 9 -22.11 2.53 3.34
N ASN A 10 -21.89 3.61 2.59
CA ASN A 10 -20.79 4.57 2.80
C ASN A 10 -19.45 3.84 2.94
N VAL A 11 -19.22 2.83 2.08
CA VAL A 11 -18.02 2.02 2.16
C VAL A 11 -16.85 2.77 1.55
N SER A 12 -15.81 2.98 2.35
CA SER A 12 -14.52 3.53 1.90
C SER A 12 -13.46 2.44 1.96
N VAL A 13 -12.78 2.20 0.85
CA VAL A 13 -11.79 1.12 0.69
C VAL A 13 -10.39 1.73 0.67
N TYR A 14 -9.44 1.13 1.39
CA TYR A 14 -8.07 1.62 1.54
C TYR A 14 -7.07 0.49 1.28
N VAL A 15 -5.96 0.79 0.59
CA VAL A 15 -4.87 -0.19 0.42
C VAL A 15 -4.35 -0.59 1.79
N TYR A 16 -4.25 -1.89 2.05
CA TYR A 16 -3.64 -2.37 3.28
C TYR A 16 -2.12 -2.45 3.12
N ILE A 17 -1.40 -1.70 3.97
CA ILE A 17 0.05 -1.70 4.03
C ILE A 17 0.44 -1.91 5.49
N PRO A 18 1.01 -3.08 5.84
CA PRO A 18 1.40 -3.35 7.21
C PRO A 18 2.39 -2.28 7.70
N TYR A 19 2.11 -1.73 8.88
CA TYR A 19 3.02 -0.81 9.59
C TYR A 19 3.34 0.52 8.87
N ALA A 20 2.56 0.91 7.85
CA ALA A 20 2.73 2.21 7.22
C ALA A 20 2.35 3.35 8.18
N PRO A 21 3.25 4.31 8.44
CA PRO A 21 2.96 5.46 9.31
C PRO A 21 2.19 6.58 8.59
N ILE A 22 1.50 6.28 7.49
CA ILE A 22 1.02 7.25 6.52
C ILE A 22 -0.46 7.02 6.25
N GLU A 23 -1.23 8.11 6.19
CA GLU A 23 -2.63 8.09 5.78
C GLU A 23 -2.71 7.80 4.27
N VAL A 24 -3.16 6.60 3.91
CA VAL A 24 -3.36 6.23 2.52
C VAL A 24 -4.71 6.78 2.04
N PRO A 25 -4.78 7.48 0.90
CA PRO A 25 -6.06 7.91 0.36
C PRO A 25 -6.95 6.70 0.02
N PRO A 26 -8.28 6.84 0.08
CA PRO A 26 -9.17 5.75 -0.28
C PRO A 26 -8.96 5.37 -1.76
N SER A 27 -8.90 4.06 -2.01
CA SER A 27 -8.93 3.44 -3.34
C SER A 27 -10.34 3.31 -3.91
N GLY A 28 -11.34 3.77 -3.17
CA GLY A 28 -12.73 3.91 -3.59
C GLY A 28 -13.58 4.37 -2.42
N ILE A 29 -14.67 5.08 -2.71
CA ILE A 29 -15.56 5.68 -1.71
C ILE A 29 -17.03 5.44 -2.06
N ASP A 30 -17.92 5.77 -1.12
CA ASP A 30 -19.38 5.70 -1.27
C ASP A 30 -19.89 4.35 -1.79
N GLY A 31 -19.17 3.28 -1.42
CA GLY A 31 -19.56 1.94 -1.81
C GLY A 31 -20.81 1.46 -1.08
N VAL A 32 -21.56 0.57 -1.73
CA VAL A 32 -22.75 -0.09 -1.20
C VAL A 32 -22.61 -1.58 -1.44
N GLY A 33 -23.02 -2.41 -0.49
CA GLY A 33 -22.93 -3.86 -0.66
C GLY A 33 -23.29 -4.66 0.58
N GLU A 34 -22.68 -5.82 0.69
CA GLU A 34 -22.90 -6.76 1.79
C GLU A 34 -21.57 -7.24 2.37
N TYR A 35 -21.48 -7.22 3.69
CA TYR A 35 -20.39 -7.80 4.45
C TYR A 35 -20.85 -9.05 5.17
N SER A 36 -20.06 -10.12 5.15
CA SER A 36 -20.39 -11.35 5.87
C SER A 36 -19.16 -11.97 6.52
N VAL A 37 -19.38 -12.56 7.69
CA VAL A 37 -18.40 -13.38 8.38
C VAL A 37 -18.99 -14.75 8.62
N GLY A 38 -18.27 -15.79 8.22
CA GLY A 38 -18.65 -17.18 8.46
C GLY A 38 -17.52 -17.95 9.12
N THR A 39 -17.86 -19.08 9.71
CA THR A 39 -16.87 -19.98 10.30
C THR A 39 -17.20 -21.41 9.92
N LEU A 40 -16.22 -22.13 9.38
CA LEU A 40 -16.28 -23.55 9.10
C LEU A 40 -15.09 -24.25 9.75
N MET A 41 -15.36 -25.11 10.74
CA MET A 41 -14.33 -25.74 11.56
C MET A 41 -13.37 -24.69 12.15
N THR A 42 -12.09 -24.72 11.77
CA THR A 42 -11.06 -23.80 12.23
C THR A 42 -10.85 -22.63 11.27
N GLN A 43 -11.64 -22.52 10.22
CA GLN A 43 -11.51 -21.46 9.21
C GLN A 43 -12.56 -20.38 9.44
N VAL A 44 -12.12 -19.12 9.45
CA VAL A 44 -13.00 -17.94 9.42
C VAL A 44 -12.92 -17.31 8.03
N PHE A 45 -14.08 -17.04 7.45
CA PHE A 45 -14.23 -16.43 6.13
C PHE A 45 -14.81 -15.03 6.29
N TYR A 46 -14.13 -14.05 5.71
CA TYR A 46 -14.61 -12.68 5.61
C TYR A 46 -14.89 -12.41 4.14
N ASN A 47 -16.04 -11.82 3.84
CA ASN A 47 -16.38 -11.40 2.48
C ASN A 47 -17.00 -10.01 2.50
N LEU A 48 -16.59 -9.16 1.56
CA LEU A 48 -17.23 -7.89 1.27
C LEU A 48 -17.55 -7.87 -0.23
N ASN A 49 -18.83 -7.90 -0.57
CA ASN A 49 -19.30 -7.85 -1.95
C ASN A 49 -19.97 -6.50 -2.17
N LEU A 50 -19.34 -5.63 -2.95
CA LEU A 50 -19.90 -4.33 -3.28
C LEU A 50 -20.71 -4.41 -4.57
N SER A 51 -21.92 -3.84 -4.56
CA SER A 51 -22.71 -3.60 -5.76
C SER A 51 -22.26 -2.36 -6.51
N SER A 52 -21.62 -1.42 -5.81
CA SER A 52 -21.04 -0.20 -6.38
C SER A 52 -19.88 0.29 -5.53
N LEU A 53 -18.87 0.89 -6.16
CA LEU A 53 -17.78 1.62 -5.51
C LEU A 53 -17.35 2.78 -6.42
N ASN A 54 -17.50 4.02 -5.96
CA ASN A 54 -17.11 5.19 -6.73
C ASN A 54 -15.59 5.39 -6.68
N ASP A 55 -15.03 5.96 -7.76
CA ASP A 55 -13.59 6.21 -7.92
C ASP A 55 -12.71 4.97 -7.65
N SER A 56 -13.23 3.79 -8.02
CA SER A 56 -12.59 2.50 -7.78
C SER A 56 -11.25 2.40 -8.51
N LYS A 57 -10.18 2.35 -7.72
CA LYS A 57 -8.79 2.08 -8.12
C LYS A 57 -8.28 0.79 -7.50
N VAL A 58 -9.18 -0.13 -7.16
CA VAL A 58 -8.82 -1.41 -6.54
C VAL A 58 -8.30 -2.37 -7.60
N GLU A 59 -7.25 -3.09 -7.26
CA GLU A 59 -6.60 -4.05 -8.14
C GLU A 59 -6.83 -5.47 -7.62
N LYS A 60 -7.17 -6.37 -8.52
CA LYS A 60 -7.35 -7.78 -8.20
C LYS A 60 -6.05 -8.37 -7.62
N GLY A 61 -6.19 -9.13 -6.54
CA GLY A 61 -5.13 -9.80 -5.79
C GLY A 61 -4.43 -8.92 -4.75
N MET A 62 -4.75 -7.62 -4.68
CA MET A 62 -4.21 -6.73 -3.66
C MET A 62 -5.03 -6.76 -2.36
N MET A 63 -4.38 -6.49 -1.23
CA MET A 63 -5.05 -6.43 0.07
C MET A 63 -5.57 -5.03 0.35
N TYR A 64 -6.81 -4.97 0.80
CA TYR A 64 -7.49 -3.75 1.21
C TYR A 64 -8.20 -3.96 2.54
N TYR A 65 -8.40 -2.90 3.29
CA TYR A 65 -9.41 -2.88 4.35
C TYR A 65 -10.48 -1.85 3.99
N ALA A 66 -11.67 -2.02 4.54
CA ALA A 66 -12.78 -1.11 4.31
C ALA A 66 -13.32 -0.57 5.63
N VAL A 67 -13.73 0.69 5.63
CA VAL A 67 -14.57 1.28 6.67
C VAL A 67 -15.99 1.29 6.13
N CYS A 68 -16.90 0.66 6.88
CA CYS A 68 -18.27 0.42 6.47
C CYS A 68 -19.25 1.00 7.49
N THR A 69 -20.44 1.40 7.02
CA THR A 69 -21.57 1.75 7.88
C THR A 69 -22.68 0.72 7.72
N LEU A 70 -23.21 0.18 8.82
CA LEU A 70 -24.36 -0.73 8.85
C LEU A 70 -25.67 0.05 8.77
N GLU A 71 -26.78 -0.64 8.44
CA GLU A 71 -28.13 -0.02 8.39
C GLU A 71 -28.57 0.64 9.70
N ASN A 72 -28.03 0.21 10.85
CA ASN A 72 -28.28 0.82 12.15
C ASN A 72 -27.41 2.07 12.43
N GLY A 73 -26.63 2.54 11.44
CA GLY A 73 -25.74 3.69 11.54
C GLY A 73 -24.40 3.41 12.22
N SER A 74 -24.15 2.20 12.73
CA SER A 74 -22.86 1.87 13.35
C SER A 74 -21.77 1.69 12.30
N THR A 75 -20.58 2.21 12.59
CA THR A 75 -19.41 2.09 11.72
C THR A 75 -18.46 1.01 12.22
N PHE A 76 -17.84 0.28 11.30
CA PHE A 76 -16.83 -0.72 11.63
C PHE A 76 -15.76 -0.81 10.53
N THR A 77 -14.59 -1.32 10.91
CA THR A 77 -13.50 -1.57 9.97
C THR A 77 -13.36 -3.07 9.74
N THR A 78 -13.30 -3.47 8.48
CA THR A 78 -13.07 -4.88 8.11
C THR A 78 -11.63 -5.29 8.44
N PRO A 79 -11.34 -6.59 8.65
CA PRO A 79 -9.97 -7.05 8.51
C PRO A 79 -9.46 -6.79 7.09
N PRO A 80 -8.14 -6.82 6.87
CA PRO A 80 -7.61 -6.69 5.53
C PRO A 80 -7.92 -7.95 4.71
N MET A 81 -8.50 -7.75 3.52
CA MET A 81 -9.01 -8.78 2.62
C MET A 81 -8.42 -8.61 1.21
N TYR A 82 -8.26 -9.70 0.47
CA TYR A 82 -7.82 -9.65 -0.92
C TYR A 82 -8.97 -9.19 -1.82
N CYS A 83 -8.72 -8.28 -2.75
CA CYS A 83 -9.62 -8.00 -3.86
C CYS A 83 -9.66 -9.22 -4.80
N LEU A 84 -10.79 -9.91 -4.85
CA LEU A 84 -11.01 -11.09 -5.69
C LEU A 84 -11.47 -10.69 -7.10
N GLU A 85 -12.20 -9.59 -7.20
CA GLU A 85 -12.74 -9.02 -8.44
C GLU A 85 -12.67 -7.50 -8.34
N ALA A 86 -12.09 -6.86 -9.36
CA ALA A 86 -11.94 -5.41 -9.48
C ALA A 86 -13.03 -4.84 -10.42
N GLY A 87 -13.17 -3.51 -10.44
CA GLY A 87 -14.15 -2.78 -11.25
C GLY A 87 -15.13 -1.98 -10.40
N ASP A 88 -16.29 -1.70 -10.97
CA ASP A 88 -17.33 -0.86 -10.35
C ASP A 88 -18.09 -1.60 -9.24
N ALA A 89 -18.11 -2.94 -9.27
CA ALA A 89 -18.74 -3.80 -8.26
C ALA A 89 -17.71 -4.80 -7.69
N PRO A 90 -16.69 -4.31 -6.96
CA PRO A 90 -15.59 -5.16 -6.54
C PRO A 90 -15.97 -6.12 -5.41
N LYS A 91 -15.27 -7.25 -5.36
CA LYS A 91 -15.44 -8.28 -4.34
C LYS A 91 -14.15 -8.50 -3.59
N PHE A 92 -14.26 -8.65 -2.28
CA PHE A 92 -13.12 -8.88 -1.39
C PHE A 92 -13.35 -10.10 -0.52
N GLY A 93 -12.28 -10.82 -0.22
CA GLY A 93 -12.36 -11.98 0.66
C GLY A 93 -11.07 -12.30 1.40
N LEU A 94 -11.23 -12.97 2.54
CA LEU A 94 -10.13 -13.52 3.32
C LEU A 94 -10.57 -14.81 4.00
N THR A 95 -9.73 -15.83 3.94
CA THR A 95 -9.86 -17.02 4.78
C THR A 95 -8.72 -17.04 5.78
N LYS A 96 -9.03 -17.15 7.07
CA LYS A 96 -8.05 -17.30 8.15
C LYS A 96 -8.20 -18.66 8.82
N ASP A 97 -7.10 -19.38 8.97
CA ASP A 97 -7.03 -20.58 9.78
C ASP A 97 -6.72 -20.20 11.24
N LEU A 98 -7.62 -20.52 12.16
CA LEU A 98 -7.46 -20.26 13.59
C LEU A 98 -6.36 -21.11 14.24
N LEU A 99 -5.92 -22.20 13.60
CA LEU A 99 -4.86 -23.07 14.10
C LEU A 99 -3.48 -22.73 13.54
N LYS A 100 -3.37 -21.78 12.62
CA LYS A 100 -2.09 -21.36 12.04
C LYS A 100 -1.90 -19.86 12.25
N GLU A 101 -0.86 -19.49 12.99
CA GLU A 101 -0.41 -18.10 13.04
C GLU A 101 0.23 -17.74 11.70
N GLY A 102 -0.52 -17.05 10.86
CA GLY A 102 -0.05 -16.55 9.58
C GLY A 102 -1.16 -15.83 8.84
N HIS A 103 -0.90 -14.59 8.42
CA HIS A 103 -1.75 -13.93 7.44
C HIS A 103 -1.81 -14.83 6.20
N GLY A 104 -3.02 -15.21 5.76
CA GLY A 104 -3.23 -16.12 4.64
C GLY A 104 -2.36 -15.70 3.45
N GLN A 105 -1.73 -16.69 2.79
CA GLN A 105 -0.73 -16.44 1.76
C GLN A 105 -1.22 -15.46 0.69
N PRO A 106 -0.35 -14.56 0.19
CA PRO A 106 -0.71 -13.62 -0.88
C PRO A 106 -1.28 -14.38 -2.08
N TYR A 107 -2.47 -13.96 -2.51
CA TYR A 107 -3.05 -14.43 -3.76
C TYR A 107 -2.08 -14.05 -4.89
N SER A 108 -1.56 -15.04 -5.63
CA SER A 108 -0.64 -14.78 -6.74
C SER A 108 -1.36 -13.95 -7.81
N ILE A 109 -0.86 -12.74 -8.04
CA ILE A 109 -1.35 -11.83 -9.06
C ILE A 109 -0.78 -12.28 -10.40
N GLU A 110 -1.57 -12.98 -11.21
CA GLU A 110 -1.29 -13.12 -12.64
C GLU A 110 -1.67 -11.82 -13.34
N GLY A 111 -0.67 -11.06 -13.78
CA GLY A 111 -0.89 -9.86 -14.58
C GLY A 111 0.35 -8.96 -14.65
N ASN A 112 0.46 -8.23 -15.76
CA ASN A 112 1.52 -7.28 -16.11
C ASN A 112 1.51 -5.99 -15.23
N ALA A 113 1.11 -6.12 -13.96
CA ALA A 113 0.96 -5.02 -13.02
C ALA A 113 2.34 -4.64 -12.45
N THR A 114 2.59 -3.34 -12.29
CA THR A 114 3.81 -2.84 -11.65
C THR A 114 3.99 -3.52 -10.27
N PRO A 115 5.22 -3.88 -9.85
CA PRO A 115 5.46 -4.59 -8.59
C PRO A 115 5.26 -3.71 -7.35
N TYR A 116 4.74 -2.48 -7.52
CA TYR A 116 4.60 -1.47 -6.48
C TYR A 116 3.18 -0.90 -6.42
N ASN A 117 2.66 -0.73 -5.20
CA ASN A 117 1.52 0.12 -4.90
C ASN A 117 1.96 1.58 -4.86
N ILE A 118 1.21 2.47 -5.51
CA ILE A 118 1.39 3.91 -5.38
C ILE A 118 0.58 4.39 -4.17
N LEU A 119 1.24 5.03 -3.22
CA LEU A 119 0.64 5.46 -1.96
C LEU A 119 0.28 6.94 -1.98
N ALA A 120 1.17 7.76 -2.52
CA ALA A 120 1.00 9.20 -2.64
C ALA A 120 1.83 9.73 -3.83
N ASP A 121 1.35 10.81 -4.42
CA ASP A 121 2.13 11.63 -5.35
C ASP A 121 2.92 12.66 -4.55
N LEU A 122 4.19 12.85 -4.90
CA LEU A 122 5.12 13.71 -4.19
C LEU A 122 5.67 14.80 -5.12
N GLU A 123 5.77 16.01 -4.59
CA GLU A 123 6.46 17.16 -5.17
C GLU A 123 7.65 17.57 -4.31
N GLN A 124 8.56 18.37 -4.87
CA GLN A 124 9.76 18.86 -4.18
C GLN A 124 10.59 17.73 -3.57
N VAL A 125 10.72 16.63 -4.32
CA VAL A 125 11.44 15.44 -3.89
C VAL A 125 12.94 15.72 -3.92
N GLU A 126 13.57 15.46 -2.78
CA GLU A 126 15.00 15.59 -2.53
C GLU A 126 15.57 14.22 -2.17
N VAL A 127 16.62 13.79 -2.87
CA VAL A 127 17.38 12.58 -2.58
C VAL A 127 18.75 12.99 -2.11
N SER A 128 19.18 12.48 -0.97
CA SER A 128 20.51 12.70 -0.43
C SER A 128 21.14 11.40 0.02
N TYR A 129 22.47 11.35 0.10
CA TYR A 129 23.18 10.27 0.77
C TYR A 129 24.02 10.84 1.92
N ALA A 130 24.03 10.13 3.04
CA ALA A 130 24.84 10.51 4.18
C ALA A 130 26.27 10.01 4.00
N LEU A 131 27.25 10.91 4.12
CA LEU A 131 28.66 10.54 4.15
C LEU A 131 28.97 9.88 5.49
N SER A 132 29.65 8.73 5.42
CA SER A 132 30.16 8.05 6.60
C SER A 132 31.56 8.56 6.96
N ALA A 133 31.91 8.50 8.25
CA ALA A 133 33.23 8.90 8.72
C ALA A 133 34.36 8.26 7.88
N PRO A 134 35.44 9.00 7.57
CA PRO A 134 35.86 10.30 8.14
C PRO A 134 35.27 11.53 7.45
N GLN A 135 34.46 11.38 6.39
CA GLN A 135 33.76 12.49 5.75
C GLN A 135 32.41 12.68 6.44
N ILE A 136 32.13 13.89 6.95
CA ILE A 136 30.86 14.22 7.63
C ILE A 136 30.09 15.17 6.72
N GLY A 137 28.85 14.82 6.38
CA GLY A 137 27.96 15.65 5.59
C GLY A 137 26.88 14.87 4.86
N THR A 138 26.01 15.58 4.17
CA THR A 138 25.01 15.02 3.26
C THR A 138 25.27 15.54 1.87
N VAL A 139 25.28 14.66 0.88
CA VAL A 139 25.40 15.05 -0.52
C VAL A 139 24.04 14.87 -1.17
N GLU A 140 23.56 15.96 -1.77
CA GLU A 140 22.33 15.96 -2.55
C GLU A 140 22.58 15.31 -3.91
N LEU A 141 21.75 14.33 -4.25
CA LEU A 141 21.76 13.62 -5.52
C LEU A 141 20.64 14.12 -6.43
N ILE A 142 19.47 14.38 -5.88
CA ILE A 142 18.35 14.92 -6.66
C ILE A 142 17.72 16.02 -5.83
N SER A 143 17.41 17.14 -6.45
CA SER A 143 16.63 18.23 -5.85
C SER A 143 15.42 18.57 -6.69
N ASN A 144 14.36 18.96 -5.98
CA ASN A 144 13.13 19.50 -6.55
C ASN A 144 12.51 18.63 -7.67
N ALA A 145 12.62 17.31 -7.52
CA ALA A 145 12.01 16.36 -8.43
C ALA A 145 10.53 16.10 -8.09
N THR A 146 9.84 15.42 -9.00
CA THR A 146 8.55 14.79 -8.72
C THR A 146 8.75 13.31 -8.47
N GLY A 147 7.83 12.70 -7.73
CA GLY A 147 7.90 11.28 -7.52
C GLY A 147 6.62 10.72 -6.92
N LYS A 148 6.72 9.46 -6.52
CA LYS A 148 5.64 8.71 -5.91
C LYS A 148 6.20 7.98 -4.71
N LEU A 149 5.48 8.07 -3.60
CA LEU A 149 5.68 7.16 -2.50
C LEU A 149 5.10 5.80 -2.89
N ILE A 150 5.86 4.73 -2.69
CA ILE A 150 5.48 3.38 -3.08
C ILE A 150 5.64 2.36 -1.95
N ALA A 151 4.93 1.24 -2.07
CA ALA A 151 5.18 0.03 -1.29
C ALA A 151 5.19 -1.21 -2.20
N THR A 152 6.08 -2.17 -1.94
CA THR A 152 6.14 -3.42 -2.71
C THR A 152 4.86 -4.24 -2.57
N LYS A 153 4.31 -4.69 -3.70
CA LYS A 153 3.15 -5.61 -3.73
C LYS A 153 3.49 -6.99 -3.17
N ILE A 154 4.72 -7.45 -3.40
CA ILE A 154 5.23 -8.77 -3.00
C ILE A 154 6.60 -8.57 -2.32
N GLY A 155 6.78 -9.16 -1.14
CA GLY A 155 8.01 -9.08 -0.34
C GLY A 155 7.71 -9.03 1.16
N THR A 156 8.53 -9.71 1.97
CA THR A 156 8.46 -9.60 3.44
C THR A 156 9.77 -8.99 3.94
N PRO A 157 9.72 -7.89 4.71
CA PRO A 157 8.57 -6.99 4.94
C PRO A 157 8.15 -6.25 3.64
N HIS A 158 6.92 -5.73 3.58
CA HIS A 158 6.50 -4.86 2.47
C HIS A 158 7.39 -3.61 2.51
N LEU A 159 8.34 -3.52 1.58
CA LEU A 159 9.31 -2.44 1.57
C LEU A 159 8.60 -1.16 1.10
N MET A 160 8.57 -0.14 1.96
CA MET A 160 8.24 1.22 1.54
C MET A 160 9.40 1.80 0.74
N GLY A 161 9.10 2.72 -0.15
CA GLY A 161 10.09 3.31 -1.03
C GLY A 161 9.57 4.48 -1.83
N PHE A 162 10.36 4.90 -2.81
CA PHE A 162 10.09 6.03 -3.67
C PHE A 162 10.38 5.66 -5.12
N MET A 163 9.47 6.05 -6.01
CA MET A 163 9.75 6.16 -7.44
C MET A 163 9.94 7.63 -7.75
N ILE A 164 11.10 8.02 -8.25
CA ILE A 164 11.47 9.43 -8.42
C ILE A 164 11.70 9.67 -9.90
N ASP A 165 10.97 10.63 -10.46
CA ASP A 165 11.12 11.02 -11.85
C ASP A 165 12.42 11.83 -11.98
N GLY A 166 13.36 11.31 -12.75
CA GLY A 166 14.67 11.91 -12.90
C GLY A 166 15.76 10.86 -13.09
N SER A 167 16.98 11.34 -13.29
CA SER A 167 18.16 10.49 -13.37
C SER A 167 19.35 11.25 -12.80
N ASN A 168 20.14 10.61 -11.96
CA ASN A 168 21.45 11.13 -11.56
C ASN A 168 22.52 10.08 -11.86
N PRO A 169 23.62 10.42 -12.56
CA PRO A 169 24.69 9.46 -12.89
C PRO A 169 25.40 8.87 -11.65
N ASN A 170 25.28 9.51 -10.48
CA ASN A 170 25.81 9.02 -9.21
C ASN A 170 24.86 8.03 -8.51
N LEU A 171 23.63 7.84 -9.01
CA LEU A 171 22.73 6.79 -8.55
C LEU A 171 22.99 5.52 -9.37
N TYR A 172 23.19 4.41 -8.67
CA TYR A 172 23.34 3.10 -9.28
C TYR A 172 22.64 2.03 -8.43
N PRO A 173 22.13 0.94 -9.05
CA PRO A 173 21.53 -0.15 -8.31
C PRO A 173 22.51 -0.72 -7.28
N GLY A 174 22.07 -0.83 -6.03
CA GLY A 174 22.89 -1.28 -4.91
C GLY A 174 23.34 -0.19 -3.95
N LEU A 175 23.33 1.08 -4.36
CA LEU A 175 23.67 2.22 -3.49
C LEU A 175 22.72 2.28 -2.28
N ASP A 176 23.27 2.37 -1.07
CA ASP A 176 22.52 2.37 0.18
C ASP A 176 22.72 3.68 0.99
N ASN A 177 22.13 3.73 2.20
CA ASN A 177 22.16 4.89 3.09
C ASN A 177 21.62 6.19 2.44
N LEU A 178 20.66 6.01 1.53
CA LEU A 178 19.95 7.11 0.89
C LEU A 178 18.84 7.62 1.83
N SER A 179 18.61 8.92 1.79
CA SER A 179 17.49 9.59 2.44
C SER A 179 16.70 10.35 1.40
N VAL A 180 15.39 10.17 1.43
CA VAL A 180 14.45 10.87 0.54
C VAL A 180 13.49 11.69 1.37
N CYS A 181 13.27 12.92 0.96
CA CYS A 181 12.21 13.78 1.47
C CYS A 181 11.35 14.25 0.30
N GLY A 182 10.05 14.43 0.51
CA GLY A 182 9.15 15.03 -0.47
C GLY A 182 7.89 15.57 0.21
N ILE A 183 7.14 16.41 -0.49
CA ILE A 183 5.86 16.95 -0.03
C ILE A 183 4.76 16.16 -0.69
N ASP A 184 3.86 15.57 0.10
CA ASP A 184 2.65 14.95 -0.41
C ASP A 184 1.74 16.02 -1.01
N VAL A 185 1.42 15.88 -2.30
CA VAL A 185 0.57 16.82 -3.06
C VAL A 185 -0.80 17.00 -2.43
N LYS A 186 -1.33 15.98 -1.74
CA LYS A 186 -2.67 16.04 -1.15
C LYS A 186 -2.70 16.62 0.24
N THR A 187 -1.77 16.21 1.10
CA THR A 187 -1.77 16.63 2.51
C THR A 187 -0.89 17.84 2.77
N GLU A 188 -0.07 18.24 1.79
CA GLU A 188 0.97 19.27 1.91
C GLU A 188 1.99 18.97 3.02
N LYS A 189 2.02 17.72 3.52
CA LYS A 189 2.93 17.30 4.58
C LYS A 189 4.24 16.82 3.99
N LYS A 190 5.34 17.17 4.66
CA LYS A 190 6.67 16.66 4.34
C LYS A 190 6.80 15.22 4.85
N ILE A 191 7.11 14.30 3.95
CA ILE A 191 7.38 12.89 4.22
C ILE A 191 8.88 12.66 3.99
N CYS A 192 9.57 12.12 4.98
CA CYS A 192 11.00 11.82 4.90
C CYS A 192 11.30 10.40 5.39
N HIS A 193 12.13 9.67 4.66
CA HIS A 193 12.58 8.33 5.00
C HIS A 193 14.08 8.20 4.72
N GLY A 194 14.82 7.68 5.70
CA GLY A 194 16.24 7.32 5.56
C GLY A 194 16.43 5.81 5.37
N ASN A 195 17.70 5.40 5.27
CA ASN A 195 18.11 4.00 5.10
C ASN A 195 17.49 3.33 3.85
N LEU A 196 17.36 4.09 2.77
CA LEU A 196 16.89 3.60 1.49
C LEU A 196 18.06 3.04 0.66
N LYS A 197 17.73 2.08 -0.20
CA LYS A 197 18.63 1.46 -1.17
C LYS A 197 18.08 1.65 -2.58
N CYS A 198 18.94 2.05 -3.51
CA CYS A 198 18.61 2.12 -4.92
C CYS A 198 18.50 0.71 -5.49
N VAL A 199 17.33 0.37 -6.03
CA VAL A 199 17.04 -0.93 -6.65
C VAL A 199 17.06 -0.82 -8.16
N ASP A 200 16.61 0.31 -8.68
CA ASP A 200 16.70 0.65 -10.10
C ASP A 200 17.09 2.12 -10.24
N ALA A 201 18.10 2.40 -11.05
CA ALA A 201 18.57 3.76 -11.36
C ALA A 201 18.09 4.24 -12.74
N SER A 202 17.28 3.44 -13.44
CA SER A 202 16.55 3.87 -14.63
C SER A 202 15.55 4.99 -14.28
N ASN A 203 14.97 5.66 -15.28
CA ASN A 203 13.95 6.67 -15.05
C ASN A 203 12.56 6.02 -15.20
N PRO A 204 11.74 5.91 -14.13
CA PRO A 204 11.92 6.51 -12.79
C PRO A 204 12.84 5.71 -11.85
N VAL A 205 13.62 6.41 -11.03
CA VAL A 205 14.54 5.81 -10.05
C VAL A 205 13.73 5.17 -8.94
N VAL A 206 14.05 3.92 -8.59
CA VAL A 206 13.36 3.17 -7.54
C VAL A 206 14.27 2.99 -6.32
N LEU A 207 13.85 3.56 -5.20
CA LEU A 207 14.52 3.48 -3.90
C LEU A 207 13.64 2.73 -2.91
N LEU A 208 14.11 1.67 -2.27
CA LEU A 208 13.36 0.89 -1.27
C LEU A 208 14.05 0.91 0.09
N GLN A 209 13.28 0.90 1.18
CA GLN A 209 13.80 0.87 2.53
C GLN A 209 14.56 -0.42 2.81
N ASN A 210 15.76 -0.30 3.37
CA ASN A 210 16.58 -1.43 3.77
C ASN A 210 16.24 -1.80 5.23
N PHE A 211 15.78 -3.03 5.46
CA PHE A 211 15.63 -3.56 6.82
C PHE A 211 16.93 -4.25 7.21
N MET A 212 17.67 -3.65 8.14
CA MET A 212 18.70 -4.37 8.88
C MET A 212 17.99 -5.30 9.87
N TYR A 213 18.18 -6.61 9.70
CA TYR A 213 17.88 -7.62 10.73
C TYR A 213 18.95 -7.59 11.82
#